data_AF-G8ZFL3-F1
#
_entry.id   AF-G8ZFL3-F1
#
_cell.length_a   1.000
_cell.length_b   1.000
_cell.length_c   1.000
_cell.angle_alpha   90.00
_cell.angle_beta   90.00
_cell.angle_gamma   90.00
#
_symmetry.space_group_name_H-M   'P 1'
#
loop_
_entity.id
_entity.type
_entity.pdbx_description
1 polymer ?
#
loop_
_entity_poly.entity_id
_entity_poly.type
_entity_poly.pdbx_seq_one_letter_code
_entity_poly.pdbx_strand_id
1 'polypeptide(L)'
;MKKLSLIKAAFSLILLIAFCGVIFITIGTIISTRQGSFLGLTQLDFLKLRARYGFIMLVLILIHLFMNRSIMKKELQLLFD
;
A
#
# COMPACT_ATOMS: atom_id res chain seq x y z
N MET A 1 21.39 -14.42 8.63
CA MET A 1 19.92 -14.64 8.60
C MET A 1 19.08 -13.51 9.23
N LYS A 2 19.49 -12.86 10.35
CA LYS A 2 18.70 -11.81 11.03
C LYS A 2 18.45 -10.50 10.24
N LYS A 3 19.34 -10.09 9.33
CA LYS A 3 19.21 -8.83 8.58
C LYS A 3 18.11 -8.86 7.50
N LEU A 4 17.92 -10.01 6.85
CA LEU A 4 16.91 -10.18 5.80
C LEU A 4 15.47 -10.20 6.33
N SER A 5 15.25 -10.71 7.55
CA SER A 5 13.92 -10.67 8.19
C SER A 5 13.53 -9.26 8.61
N LEU A 6 14.49 -8.45 9.05
CA LEU A 6 14.28 -7.05 9.43
C LEU A 6 13.89 -6.19 8.23
N ILE A 7 14.53 -6.40 7.08
CA ILE A 7 14.20 -5.70 5.82
C ILE A 7 12.78 -6.07 5.35
N LYS A 8 12.40 -7.36 5.44
CA LYS A 8 11.04 -7.82 5.13
C LYS A 8 10.00 -7.20 6.05
N ALA A 9 10.28 -7.16 7.36
CA ALA A 9 9.40 -6.54 8.35
C ALA A 9 9.24 -5.02 8.13
N ALA A 10 10.33 -4.33 7.82
CA ALA A 10 10.31 -2.90 7.51
C ALA A 10 9.47 -2.61 6.25
N PHE A 11 9.58 -3.45 5.21
CA PHE A 11 8.74 -3.31 4.00
C PHE A 11 7.25 -3.53 4.29
N SER A 12 6.92 -4.52 5.13
CA SER A 12 5.54 -4.71 5.60
C SER A 12 5.02 -3.50 6.38
N LEU A 13 5.85 -2.90 7.23
CA LEU A 13 5.49 -1.69 7.96
C LEU A 13 5.24 -0.50 7.01
N ILE A 14 6.08 -0.32 6.00
CA ILE A 14 5.91 0.72 4.98
C ILE A 14 4.61 0.50 4.20
N LEU A 15 4.30 -0.74 3.83
CA LEU A 15 3.02 -1.09 3.18
C LEU A 15 1.82 -0.79 4.07
N LEU A 16 1.92 -1.06 5.37
CA LEU A 16 0.87 -0.74 6.34
C LEU A 16 0.61 0.77 6.43
N ILE A 17 1.67 1.58 6.50
CA ILE A 17 1.55 3.04 6.52
C ILE A 17 0.96 3.55 5.20
N ALA A 18 1.41 3.01 4.07
CA ALA A 18 0.86 3.35 2.76
C ALA A 18 -0.64 3.01 2.68
N PHE A 19 -1.06 1.89 3.26
CA PHE A 19 -2.46 1.48 3.34
C PHE A 19 -3.29 2.47 4.17
N CYS A 20 -2.81 2.90 5.34
CA CYS A 20 -3.47 3.96 6.12
C CYS A 20 -3.61 5.26 5.31
N GLY A 21 -2.61 5.62 4.51
CA GLY A 21 -2.67 6.77 3.60
C GLY A 21 -3.79 6.65 2.57
N VAL A 22 -4.01 5.46 1.99
CA VAL A 22 -5.12 5.23 1.04
C VAL A 22 -6.48 5.30 1.71
N ILE A 23 -6.62 4.80 2.93
CA ILE A 23 -7.87 4.94 3.71
C ILE A 23 -8.17 6.43 3.91
N PHE A 24 -7.17 7.21 4.32
CA PHE A 24 -7.30 8.65 4.50
C PHE A 24 -7.72 9.37 3.20
N ILE A 25 -7.07 9.07 2.08
CA ILE A 25 -7.43 9.63 0.76
C ILE A 25 -8.86 9.25 0.38
N THR A 26 -9.28 8.01 0.66
CA THR A 26 -10.62 7.52 0.35
C THR A 26 -11.67 8.28 1.16
N ILE A 27 -11.46 8.42 2.47
CA ILE A 27 -12.35 9.21 3.34
C ILE A 27 -12.39 10.67 2.88
N GLY A 28 -11.23 11.28 2.60
CA GLY A 28 -11.16 12.66 2.12
C GLY A 28 -11.86 12.87 0.78
N THR A 29 -11.82 11.88 -0.12
CA THR A 29 -12.57 11.90 -1.38
C THR A 29 -14.09 11.85 -1.11
N ILE A 30 -14.54 10.97 -0.22
CA ILE A 30 -15.97 10.83 0.12
C ILE A 30 -16.50 12.13 0.74
N ILE A 31 -15.75 12.71 1.68
CA ILE A 31 -16.15 13.96 2.34
C ILE A 31 -16.13 15.13 1.37
N SER A 32 -15.07 15.30 0.56
CA SER A 32 -15.00 16.39 -0.43
C SER A 32 -16.07 16.28 -1.51
N THR A 33 -16.53 15.07 -1.86
CA THR A 33 -17.65 14.89 -2.80
C THR A 33 -18.97 15.40 -2.21
N ARG A 34 -19.13 15.38 -0.87
CA ARG A 34 -20.36 15.83 -0.19
C ARG A 34 -20.31 17.29 0.28
N GLN A 35 -19.14 17.79 0.67
CA GLN A 35 -18.95 19.14 1.24
C GLN A 35 -18.23 20.11 0.29
N GLY A 36 -17.87 19.67 -0.92
CA GLY A 36 -17.15 20.45 -1.93
C GLY A 36 -15.63 20.47 -1.72
N SER A 37 -15.16 20.50 -0.47
CA SER A 37 -13.73 20.36 -0.13
C SER A 37 -13.53 19.64 1.20
N PHE A 38 -12.36 19.04 1.39
CA PHE A 38 -11.92 18.48 2.67
C PHE A 38 -10.45 18.84 2.88
N LEU A 39 -10.12 19.45 4.03
CA LEU A 39 -8.78 20.01 4.32
C LEU A 39 -8.27 21.02 3.26
N GLY A 40 -9.18 21.76 2.63
CA GLY A 40 -8.85 22.70 1.56
C GLY A 40 -8.54 22.05 0.21
N LEU A 41 -8.64 20.72 0.09
CA LEU A 41 -8.48 19.99 -1.16
C LEU A 41 -9.84 19.68 -1.78
N THR A 42 -9.93 19.84 -3.11
CA THR A 42 -11.13 19.48 -3.87
C THR A 42 -11.13 17.99 -4.21
N GLN A 43 -12.27 17.47 -4.66
CA GLN A 43 -12.38 16.09 -5.13
C GLN A 43 -11.33 15.74 -6.21
N LEU A 44 -11.06 16.67 -7.14
CA LEU A 44 -10.07 16.50 -8.20
C LEU A 44 -8.64 16.34 -7.64
N ASP A 45 -8.32 17.08 -6.58
CA ASP A 45 -7.01 16.99 -5.93
C ASP A 45 -6.84 15.66 -5.21
N PHE A 46 -7.88 15.19 -4.50
CA PHE A 46 -7.88 13.84 -3.93
C PHE A 46 -7.77 12.75 -4.99
N LEU A 47 -8.40 12.93 -6.16
CA LEU A 47 -8.31 11.97 -7.25
C LEU A 47 -6.87 11.89 -7.82
N LYS A 48 -6.21 13.04 -8.01
CA LYS A 48 -4.79 13.11 -8.41
C LYS A 48 -3.87 12.52 -7.35
N LEU A 49 -4.14 12.81 -6.08
CA LEU A 49 -3.40 12.28 -4.94
C LEU A 49 -3.52 10.75 -4.90
N ARG A 50 -4.73 10.21 -5.05
CA ARG A 50 -5.00 8.77 -5.14
C ARG A 50 -4.24 8.12 -6.30
N ALA A 51 -4.23 8.73 -7.47
CA ALA A 51 -3.53 8.18 -8.64
C ALA A 51 -2.01 8.08 -8.40
N ARG A 52 -1.39 9.13 -7.83
CA ARG A 52 0.04 9.13 -7.47
C ARG A 52 0.35 8.12 -6.36
N TYR A 53 -0.44 8.12 -5.28
CA TYR A 53 -0.26 7.20 -4.16
C TYR A 53 -0.47 5.74 -4.57
N GLY A 54 -1.48 5.48 -5.41
CA GLY A 54 -1.76 4.15 -5.94
C GLY A 54 -0.60 3.60 -6.77
N PHE A 55 0.03 4.44 -7.59
CA PHE A 55 1.22 4.04 -8.34
C PHE A 55 2.40 3.67 -7.42
N ILE A 56 2.68 4.51 -6.41
CA ILE A 56 3.74 4.24 -5.42
C ILE A 56 3.45 2.92 -4.68
N MET A 57 2.19 2.71 -4.27
CA MET A 57 1.76 1.51 -3.58
C MET A 57 1.92 0.26 -4.45
N LEU A 58 1.57 0.34 -5.74
CA LEU A 58 1.75 -0.75 -6.69
C LEU A 58 3.22 -1.20 -6.77
N VAL A 59 4.14 -0.23 -6.88
CA VAL A 59 5.59 -0.50 -6.91
C VAL A 59 6.06 -1.17 -5.61
N LEU A 60 5.62 -0.66 -4.46
CA LEU A 60 5.96 -1.25 -3.15
C LEU A 60 5.44 -2.69 -3.00
N ILE A 61 4.22 -2.96 -3.48
CA ILE A 61 3.62 -4.31 -3.48
C ILE A 61 4.44 -5.24 -4.37
N LEU A 62 4.83 -4.82 -5.58
CA LEU A 62 5.64 -5.64 -6.48
C LEU A 62 7.00 -6.00 -5.85
N ILE A 63 7.67 -5.03 -5.25
CA ILE A 63 8.95 -5.27 -4.55
C ILE A 63 8.74 -6.23 -3.37
N HIS A 64 7.69 -6.05 -2.59
CA HIS A 64 7.37 -6.91 -1.46
C HIS A 64 7.08 -8.35 -1.91
N LEU A 65 6.26 -8.53 -2.95
CA LEU A 65 5.98 -9.85 -3.55
C LEU A 65 7.25 -10.52 -4.05
N PHE A 66 8.11 -9.79 -4.76
CA PHE A 66 9.38 -10.34 -5.25
C PHE A 66 10.28 -10.80 -4.09
N MET A 67 10.38 -9.99 -3.04
CA MET A 67 11.17 -10.31 -1.84
C MET A 67 10.59 -11.48 -1.04
N ASN A 68 9.26 -11.67 -1.05
CA ASN A 68 8.59 -12.79 -0.40
C ASN A 68 8.33 -14.00 -1.30
N ARG A 69 8.72 -13.97 -2.58
CA ARG A 69 8.55 -15.07 -3.54
C ARG A 69 9.18 -16.38 -3.07
N SER A 70 10.28 -16.30 -2.32
CA SER A 70 10.94 -17.48 -1.73
C SER A 70 10.11 -18.15 -0.61
N ILE A 71 9.29 -17.39 0.12
CA ILE A 71 8.38 -17.94 1.13
C ILE A 71 7.17 -18.53 0.42
N MET A 72 6.64 -17.82 -0.57
CA MET A 72 5.51 -18.29 -1.38
C MET A 72 5.79 -19.64 -2.06
N LYS A 73 7.02 -19.89 -2.55
CA LYS A 73 7.43 -21.20 -3.07
C LYS A 73 7.48 -22.30 -2.00
N LYS A 74 7.90 -21.98 -0.78
CA LYS A 74 7.96 -22.93 0.35
C LYS A 74 6.56 -23.30 0.85
N GLU A 75 5.67 -22.31 0.93
CA GLU A 75 4.25 -22.52 1.26
C GLU A 75 3.55 -23.34 0.18
N LEU A 76 3.84 -23.10 -1.10
CA LEU A 76 3.29 -23.90 -2.20
C LEU A 76 3.76 -25.37 -2.12
N GLN A 77 5.04 -25.61 -1.82
CA GLN A 77 5.55 -26.98 -1.67
C GLN A 77 4.84 -27.73 -0.53
N LEU A 78 4.60 -27.08 0.60
CA LEU A 78 3.86 -27.67 1.73
C LEU A 78 2.38 -27.96 1.45
N LEU A 79 1.78 -27.32 0.43
CA LEU A 79 0.39 -27.56 0.03
C LEU A 79 0.26 -28.63 -1.07
N PHE A 80 1.35 -28.97 -1.74
CA PHE A 80 1.38 -29.92 -2.86
C PHE A 80 2.24 -31.17 -2.59
N ASP A 81 2.88 -31.26 -1.41
CA ASP A 81 3.41 -32.50 -0.80
C ASP A 81 2.38 -33.06 0.21
#